data_AF-A0A8X6PCH4-F1
#
_entry.id   AF-A0A8X6PCH4-F1
#
_cell.length_a   1.000
_cell.length_b   1.000
_cell.length_c   1.000
_cell.angle_alpha   90.00
_cell.angle_beta   90.00
_cell.angle_gamma   90.00
#
_symmetry.space_group_name_H-M   'P 1'
#
loop_
_entity.id
_entity.type
_entity.pdbx_description
1 polymer ?
#
loop_
_entity_poly.entity_id
_entity_poly.type
_entity_poly.pdbx_seq_one_letter_code
_entity_poly.pdbx_strand_id
1 'polypeptide(L)' 'MITKAKNNIPECPSISQNVTSKPVDCEELLRNGFNSSGVYTIWPRSRVTEDRPIQVFCDMDTDGGGWTV' A
#
# COMPACT_ATOMS: atom_id res chain seq x y z
N MET A 1 -20.49 30.67 -8.73
CA MET A 1 -19.31 30.05 -9.39
C MET A 1 -18.13 30.48 -8.53
N ILE A 2 -17.61 29.74 -7.52
CA ILE A 2 -16.64 28.63 -7.59
C ILE A 2 -16.67 27.80 -6.27
N THR A 3 -17.79 27.73 -5.55
CA THR A 3 -17.85 27.18 -4.17
C THR A 3 -18.52 25.82 -4.05
N LYS A 4 -18.19 24.86 -4.94
CA LYS A 4 -18.73 23.49 -4.83
C LYS A 4 -17.74 22.36 -5.16
N ALA A 5 -16.44 22.59 -5.01
CA ALA A 5 -15.40 21.58 -5.26
C ALA A 5 -14.58 21.24 -4.01
N LYS A 6 -15.23 21.03 -2.86
CA LYS A 6 -14.59 20.45 -1.66
C LYS A 6 -15.38 19.32 -0.98
N ASN A 7 -16.53 18.92 -1.52
CA ASN A 7 -17.40 17.91 -0.88
C ASN A 7 -17.39 16.54 -1.59
N ASN A 8 -16.41 16.26 -2.45
CA ASN A 8 -16.27 14.97 -3.14
C ASN A 8 -14.80 14.66 -3.48
N ILE A 9 -13.88 15.02 -2.59
CA ILE A 9 -12.57 14.38 -2.58
C ILE A 9 -12.79 13.21 -1.62
N PRO A 10 -12.79 11.95 -2.08
CA PRO A 10 -12.72 10.85 -1.14
C PRO A 10 -11.42 11.05 -0.37
N GLU A 11 -11.53 11.39 0.91
CA GLU A 11 -10.40 11.28 1.83
C GLU A 11 -9.76 9.93 1.57
N CYS A 12 -8.51 9.91 1.11
CA CYS A 12 -7.74 8.68 1.05
C CYS A 12 -7.79 8.13 2.48
N PRO A 13 -8.40 6.95 2.72
CA PRO A 13 -8.70 6.52 4.07
C PRO A 13 -7.38 6.33 4.82
N SER A 14 -7.01 7.29 5.64
CA SER A 14 -5.95 7.16 6.64
C SER A 14 -6.54 6.36 7.82
N ILE A 15 -6.97 5.12 7.55
CA ILE A 15 -7.56 4.27 8.57
C ILE A 15 -6.44 3.68 9.41
N SER A 16 -6.28 4.29 10.59
CA SER A 16 -6.11 3.62 11.89
C SER A 16 -5.86 2.11 11.82
N GLN A 17 -4.58 1.75 11.75
CA GLN A 17 -3.93 0.60 12.39
C GLN A 17 -4.91 -0.38 13.08
N ASN A 18 -5.31 -1.43 12.34
CA ASN A 18 -5.83 -2.75 12.77
C ASN A 18 -6.85 -3.32 11.77
N VAL A 19 -6.55 -3.22 10.47
CA VAL A 19 -7.09 -4.16 9.50
C VAL A 19 -6.03 -5.23 9.38
N THR A 20 -6.41 -6.50 9.45
CA THR A 20 -5.57 -7.63 9.02
C THR A 20 -5.24 -7.43 7.54
N SER A 21 -4.33 -6.50 7.25
CA SER A 21 -4.14 -5.95 5.92
C SER A 21 -3.39 -7.01 5.14
N LYS A 22 -4.00 -7.40 4.01
CA LYS A 22 -3.30 -8.08 2.95
C LYS A 22 -2.70 -6.95 2.10
N PRO A 23 -1.49 -6.45 2.43
CA PRO A 23 -0.92 -5.32 1.72
C PRO A 23 -0.85 -5.63 0.24
N VAL A 24 -1.33 -4.72 -0.61
CA VAL A 24 -1.35 -4.94 -2.05
C VAL A 24 0.02 -4.72 -2.69
N ASP A 25 0.87 -3.91 -2.04
CA ASP A 25 2.20 -3.52 -2.48
C ASP A 25 3.10 -3.09 -1.30
N CYS A 26 4.35 -2.74 -1.60
CA CYS A 26 5.33 -2.28 -0.62
C CYS A 26 5.01 -0.88 -0.06
N GLU A 27 4.26 -0.04 -0.77
CA GLU A 27 3.83 1.27 -0.27
C GLU A 27 2.81 1.11 0.88
N GLU A 28 1.87 0.18 0.76
CA GLU A 28 0.94 -0.14 1.85
C GLU A 28 1.66 -0.75 3.05
N LEU A 29 2.71 -1.56 2.82
CA LEU A 29 3.59 -2.03 3.89
C LEU A 29 4.29 -0.85 4.60
N LEU A 30 4.88 0.09 3.86
CA LEU A 30 5.52 1.26 4.43
C LEU A 30 4.54 2.07 5.29
N ARG A 31 3.32 2.31 4.81
CA ARG A 31 2.26 3.00 5.56
C ARG A 31 1.80 2.26 6.80
N ASN A 32 1.88 0.93 6.79
CA ASN A 32 1.60 0.07 7.95
C ASN A 32 2.76 0.05 8.96
N GLY A 33 3.87 0.73 8.68
CA GLY A 33 5.02 0.87 9.59
C GLY A 33 6.15 -0.12 9.32
N PHE A 34 6.11 -0.86 8.21
CA PHE A 34 7.20 -1.74 7.79
C PHE A 34 8.28 -0.90 7.07
N ASN A 35 9.27 -0.43 7.84
CA ASN A 35 10.28 0.54 7.39
C ASN A 35 11.66 -0.09 7.14
N SER A 36 11.73 -1.38 6.83
CA SER A 36 13.00 -2.06 6.59
C SER A 36 12.95 -2.78 5.25
N SER A 37 14.01 -2.64 4.45
CA SER A 37 14.09 -3.37 3.19
C SER A 37 14.17 -4.88 3.43
N GLY A 38 13.53 -5.67 2.57
CA GLY A 38 13.48 -7.11 2.73
C GLY A 38 12.44 -7.79 1.86
N VAL A 39 12.32 -9.10 2.01
CA VAL A 39 11.29 -9.87 1.29
C VAL A 39 9.99 -9.87 2.09
N TYR A 40 8.92 -9.40 1.45
CA TYR A 40 7.58 -9.35 2.04
C TYR A 40 6.58 -10.12 1.20
N THR A 41 5.51 -10.56 1.86
CA THR A 41 4.34 -11.14 1.18
C THR A 41 3.33 -10.03 0.92
N ILE A 42 2.93 -9.88 -0.34
CA ILE A 42 1.87 -8.96 -0.77
C ILE A 42 0.75 -9.73 -1.47
N TRP A 43 -0.43 -9.12 -1.57
CA TRP A 43 -1.63 -9.64 -2.23
C TRP A 43 -2.10 -8.68 -3.32
N PRO A 44 -1.44 -8.65 -4.49
CA PRO A 44 -1.84 -7.78 -5.58
C PRO A 44 -3.27 -8.09 -6.01
N ARG A 45 -4.10 -7.06 -6.19
CA ARG A 45 -5.44 -7.22 -6.77
C ARG A 45 -5.33 -7.43 -8.28
N SER A 46 -4.91 -8.62 -8.69
CA SER A 46 -4.81 -9.00 -10.09
C SER A 46 -5.72 -10.18 -10.39
N ARG A 47 -6.46 -10.09 -11.49
CA ARG A 47 -7.25 -11.21 -12.03
C ARG A 47 -6.35 -12.38 -12.47
N VAL A 48 -5.07 -12.10 -12.73
CA VAL A 48 -4.07 -13.10 -13.12
C VAL A 48 -3.56 -13.87 -11.91
N THR A 49 -3.42 -13.21 -10.76
CA THR A 49 -2.91 -13.86 -9.54
C THR A 49 -3.99 -14.55 -8.74
N GLU A 50 -5.28 -14.39 -9.07
CA GLU A 50 -6.42 -15.04 -8.38
C GLU A 50 -6.37 -14.86 -6.84
N ASP A 51 -6.05 -13.64 -6.38
CA ASP A 51 -5.86 -13.30 -4.96
C ASP A 51 -4.76 -14.11 -4.24
N ARG A 52 -3.86 -14.78 -4.98
CA ARG A 52 -2.73 -15.50 -4.41
C ARG A 52 -1.67 -14.53 -3.90
N PRO A 53 -1.08 -14.80 -2.72
CA PRO A 53 0.06 -14.04 -2.24
C PRO A 53 1.28 -14.27 -3.14
N ILE A 54 2.10 -13.24 -3.28
CA ILE A 54 3.43 -13.34 -3.87
C ILE A 54 4.46 -12.76 -2.91
N GLN A 55 5.69 -13.27 -2.97
CA GLN A 55 6.83 -12.69 -2.27
C GLN A 55 7.56 -11.73 -3.21
N VAL A 56 7.83 -10.53 -2.73
CA VAL A 56 8.54 -9.47 -3.46
C VAL A 56 9.63 -8.89 -2.58
N PHE A 57 10.65 -8.30 -3.17
CA PHE A 57 11.58 -7.49 -2.41
C PHE A 57 11.01 -6.08 -2.29
N CYS A 58 10.78 -5.63 -1.05
CA CYS A 58 10.45 -4.25 -0.77
C CYS A 58 11.71 -3.48 -0.43
N ASP A 59 11.98 -2.43 -1.20
CA ASP A 59 12.99 -1.43 -0.84
C ASP A 59 12.29 -0.29 -0.09
N MET A 60 12.59 -0.22 1.20
CA MET A 60 12.05 0.79 2.13
C MET A 60 13.06 1.88 2.45
N ASP A 61 14.28 1.78 1.96
CA ASP A 61 15.39 2.67 2.31
C ASP A 61 15.65 3.72 1.22
N THR A 62 15.38 3.40 -0.05
CA THR A 62 15.64 4.27 -1.20
C THR A 62 14.51 5.26 -1.45
N ASP A 63 14.84 6.56 -1.60
CA ASP A 63 13.93 7.63 -2.03
C ASP A 63 12.59 7.72 -1.27
N GLY A 64 12.62 7.40 0.03
CA GLY A 64 11.43 7.42 0.89
C GLY A 64 10.71 6.08 1.01
N GLY A 65 11.20 5.02 0.35
CA GLY A 65 10.72 3.65 0.48
C GLY A 65 9.46 3.33 -0.31
N GLY A 66 8.89 2.14 -0.06
CA GLY A 66 7.65 1.69 -0.68
C GLY A 66 7.82 1.05 -2.07
N TRP A 67 9.05 0.82 -2.50
CA TRP A 67 9.34 0.27 -3.82
C TRP A 67 9.18 -1.24 -3.85
N THR A 68 8.50 -1.75 -4.88
CA THR A 68 8.35 -3.19 -5.14
C THR A 68 9.28 -3.61 -6.27
N VAL A 69 10.19 -4.54 -6.01
CA VAL A 69 11.23 -5.04 -6.95
C VAL A 69 11.02 -6.51 -7.28
#